data_AF-A0A8D0L6B2-F1
#
_entry.id   AF-A0A8D0L6B2-F1
#
_cell.length_a   1.000
_cell.length_b   1.000
_cell.length_c   1.000
_cell.angle_alpha   90.00
_cell.angle_beta   90.00
_cell.angle_gamma   90.00
#
_symmetry.space_group_name_H-M   'P 1'
#
loop_
_entity.id
_entity.type
_entity.pdbx_description
1 polymer ?
#
loop_
_entity_poly.entity_id
_entity_poly.type
_entity_poly.pdbx_seq_one_letter_code
_entity_poly.pdbx_strand_id
1 'polypeptide(L)'
;RKSSKAKEKKQKRLEERAAMDAVCAKVEAANKLGDPLEAFPVFKKYDRNGTQMKKVMLTVFKHNHGAYQFFREALQFEIDDTSPSMSGCCGDDCSYEILSRRTKFGESQHSHSGGHCGGCCH
;
A
#
# COMPACT_ATOMS: atom_id res chain seq x y z
N ARG A 1 47.30 -3.87 -57.36
CA ARG A 1 46.16 -4.64 -56.81
C ARG A 1 46.29 -4.67 -55.28
N LYS A 2 45.37 -4.09 -54.49
CA LYS A 2 45.44 -4.20 -53.02
C LYS A 2 45.28 -5.66 -52.61
N SER A 3 46.19 -6.16 -51.76
CA SER A 3 46.18 -7.53 -51.23
C SER A 3 44.86 -7.82 -50.52
N SER A 4 44.32 -9.04 -50.72
CA SER A 4 43.08 -9.53 -50.10
C SER A 4 43.11 -9.34 -48.58
N LYS A 5 44.24 -9.62 -47.94
CA LYS A 5 44.46 -9.49 -46.49
C LYS A 5 44.25 -8.06 -45.96
N ALA A 6 44.62 -7.05 -46.73
CA ALA A 6 44.43 -5.65 -46.33
C ALA A 6 42.97 -5.19 -46.44
N LYS A 7 42.22 -5.75 -47.41
CA LYS A 7 40.78 -5.50 -47.56
C LYS A 7 40.00 -6.13 -46.41
N GLU A 8 40.31 -7.39 -46.09
CA GLU A 8 39.68 -8.13 -44.98
C GLU A 8 39.91 -7.43 -43.62
N LYS A 9 41.16 -7.02 -43.31
CA LYS A 9 41.45 -6.29 -42.07
C LYS A 9 40.67 -4.96 -41.98
N LYS A 10 40.40 -4.29 -43.10
CA LYS A 10 39.60 -3.05 -43.13
C LYS A 10 38.12 -3.34 -42.91
N GLN A 11 37.60 -4.41 -43.52
CA GLN A 11 36.22 -4.84 -43.33
C GLN A 11 35.96 -5.22 -41.87
N LYS A 12 36.83 -6.01 -41.26
CA LYS A 12 36.73 -6.39 -39.84
C LYS A 12 36.68 -5.18 -38.90
N ARG A 13 37.54 -4.16 -39.10
CA ARG A 13 37.49 -2.93 -38.28
C ARG A 13 36.22 -2.10 -38.50
N LEU A 14 35.65 -2.14 -39.70
CA LEU A 14 34.40 -1.44 -40.02
C LEU A 14 33.22 -2.14 -39.34
N GLU A 15 33.18 -3.47 -39.37
CA GLU A 15 32.17 -4.27 -38.69
C GLU A 15 32.27 -4.14 -37.17
N GLU A 16 33.48 -4.16 -36.60
CA GLU A 16 33.71 -3.92 -35.16
C GLU A 16 33.23 -2.53 -34.74
N ARG A 17 33.50 -1.50 -35.56
CA ARG A 17 32.99 -0.14 -35.31
C ARG A 17 31.48 -0.07 -35.44
N ALA A 18 30.91 -0.65 -36.49
CA ALA A 18 29.46 -0.67 -36.69
C ALA A 18 28.73 -1.42 -35.55
N ALA A 19 29.33 -2.49 -35.04
CA ALA A 19 28.81 -3.21 -33.88
C ALA A 19 28.83 -2.34 -32.62
N MET A 20 29.92 -1.59 -32.39
CA MET A 20 30.03 -0.67 -31.26
C MET A 20 29.04 0.50 -31.38
N ASP A 21 28.92 1.10 -32.57
CA ASP A 21 27.98 2.19 -32.85
C ASP A 21 26.52 1.72 -32.63
N ALA A 22 26.19 0.49 -33.06
CA ALA A 22 24.86 -0.09 -32.85
C ALA A 22 24.54 -0.33 -31.36
N VAL A 23 25.53 -0.71 -30.55
CA VAL A 23 25.37 -0.84 -29.09
C VAL A 23 25.19 0.55 -28.46
N CYS A 24 26.00 1.53 -28.85
CA CYS A 24 25.90 2.90 -28.36
C CYS A 24 24.51 3.50 -28.67
N ALA A 25 24.02 3.30 -29.89
CA ALA A 25 22.70 3.76 -30.31
C ALA A 25 21.56 3.17 -29.45
N LYS A 26 21.67 1.91 -29.02
CA LYS A 26 20.69 1.27 -28.13
C LYS A 26 20.71 1.87 -26.73
N VAL A 27 21.91 2.05 -26.16
CA VAL A 27 22.07 2.64 -24.83
C VAL A 27 21.58 4.10 -24.83
N GLU A 28 21.91 4.86 -25.86
CA GLU A 28 21.42 6.23 -26.02
C GLU A 28 19.91 6.30 -26.17
N ALA A 29 19.30 5.42 -26.96
CA ALA A 29 17.85 5.36 -27.10
C ALA A 29 17.16 5.03 -25.77
N ALA A 30 17.71 4.09 -24.99
CA ALA A 30 17.18 3.74 -23.68
C ALA A 30 17.30 4.90 -22.67
N ASN A 31 18.44 5.60 -22.65
CA ASN A 31 18.66 6.74 -21.75
C ASN A 31 17.86 8.00 -22.13
N LYS A 32 17.36 8.08 -23.36
CA LYS A 32 16.46 9.16 -23.82
C LYS A 32 15.00 8.95 -23.38
N LEU A 33 14.63 7.76 -22.90
CA LEU A 33 13.33 7.54 -22.30
C LEU A 33 13.28 8.34 -20.99
N GLY A 34 12.33 9.27 -20.89
CA GLY A 34 12.03 9.95 -19.63
C GLY A 34 11.62 8.93 -18.57
N ASP A 35 11.87 9.23 -17.29
CA ASP A 35 11.56 8.30 -16.21
C ASP A 35 10.05 7.99 -16.22
N PRO A 36 9.64 6.75 -16.56
CA PRO A 36 8.22 6.38 -16.64
C PRO A 36 7.53 6.46 -15.26
N LEU A 37 8.30 6.61 -14.18
CA LEU A 37 7.81 6.76 -12.82
C LEU A 37 7.66 8.22 -12.38
N GLU A 38 8.08 9.22 -13.18
CA GLU A 38 7.97 10.65 -12.80
C GLU A 38 6.53 11.08 -12.49
N ALA A 39 5.55 10.53 -13.22
CA ALA A 39 4.14 10.83 -13.02
C ALA A 39 3.58 10.23 -11.72
N PHE A 40 4.27 9.26 -11.12
CA PHE A 40 3.85 8.67 -9.88
C PHE A 40 4.35 9.52 -8.70
N PRO A 41 3.47 9.82 -7.73
CA PRO A 41 3.92 10.52 -6.53
C PRO A 41 4.99 9.69 -5.83
N VAL A 42 6.11 10.33 -5.49
CA VAL A 42 7.16 9.72 -4.66
C VAL A 42 6.54 9.23 -3.36
N PHE A 43 7.06 8.11 -2.82
CA PHE A 43 6.61 7.58 -1.55
C PHE A 43 6.64 8.67 -0.47
N LYS A 44 5.46 8.96 0.08
CA LYS A 44 5.34 9.90 1.18
C LYS A 44 5.84 9.23 2.44
N LYS A 45 6.99 9.69 2.93
CA LYS A 45 7.50 9.28 4.25
C LYS A 45 6.63 9.91 5.33
N TYR A 46 6.06 9.08 6.18
CA TYR A 46 5.35 9.51 7.38
C TYR A 46 6.21 9.21 8.59
N ASP A 47 6.52 10.22 9.39
CA ASP A 47 7.18 10.01 10.67
C ASP A 47 6.19 9.44 11.67
N ARG A 48 6.64 8.47 12.48
CA ARG A 48 5.82 7.80 13.51
C ARG A 48 5.03 8.78 14.37
N ASN A 49 5.65 9.90 14.74
CA ASN A 49 5.06 10.93 15.59
C ASN A 49 4.47 12.11 14.80
N GLY A 50 4.70 12.16 13.49
CA GLY A 50 4.26 13.24 12.60
C GLY A 50 2.86 13.02 12.00
N THR A 51 2.19 11.92 12.36
CA THR A 51 0.85 11.62 11.89
C THR A 51 -0.19 11.88 12.97
N GLN A 52 -1.33 12.44 12.57
CA GLN A 52 -2.49 12.67 13.43
C GLN A 52 -3.61 11.68 13.07
N MET A 53 -3.27 10.39 12.97
CA MET A 53 -4.24 9.33 12.67
C MET A 53 -5.32 9.29 13.74
N LYS A 54 -6.59 9.30 13.36
CA LYS A 54 -7.71 9.39 14.32
C LYS A 54 -8.07 8.05 14.98
N LYS A 55 -7.83 6.94 14.29
CA LYS A 55 -8.12 5.58 14.76
C LYS A 55 -6.99 4.63 14.35
N VAL A 56 -6.75 3.61 15.17
CA VAL A 56 -6.08 2.38 14.77
C VAL A 56 -7.18 1.38 14.44
N MET A 57 -7.13 0.78 13.25
CA MET A 57 -8.11 -0.22 12.79
C MET A 57 -7.40 -1.52 12.44
N LEU A 58 -8.08 -2.64 12.68
CA LEU A 58 -7.60 -3.97 12.33
C LEU A 58 -8.77 -4.90 12.05
N THR A 59 -8.51 -5.99 11.33
CA THR A 59 -9.48 -7.07 11.08
C THR A 59 -9.04 -8.31 11.84
N VAL A 60 -9.95 -8.95 12.56
CA VAL A 60 -9.68 -10.16 13.34
C VAL A 60 -10.69 -11.25 13.01
N PHE A 61 -10.23 -12.50 12.86
CA PHE A 61 -11.13 -13.63 12.70
C PHE A 61 -11.83 -13.97 14.02
N LYS A 62 -13.15 -14.16 13.99
CA LYS A 62 -13.97 -14.50 15.17
C LYS A 62 -13.55 -15.82 15.83
N HIS A 63 -13.11 -16.79 15.03
CA HIS A 63 -12.66 -18.10 15.54
C HIS A 63 -11.26 -18.05 16.18
N ASN A 64 -10.49 -16.98 15.99
CA ASN A 64 -9.22 -16.78 16.67
C ASN A 64 -9.48 -16.14 18.04
N HIS A 65 -10.03 -16.93 18.95
CA HIS A 65 -10.47 -16.49 20.28
C HIS A 65 -9.36 -15.74 21.05
N GLY A 66 -8.12 -16.23 20.99
CA GLY A 66 -6.99 -15.60 21.68
C GLY A 66 -6.72 -14.18 21.18
N ALA A 67 -6.64 -13.98 19.85
CA ALA A 67 -6.46 -12.64 19.30
C ALA A 67 -7.71 -11.76 19.53
N TYR A 68 -8.90 -12.35 19.38
CA TYR A 68 -10.16 -11.63 19.54
C TYR A 68 -10.30 -11.05 20.96
N GLN A 69 -10.10 -11.88 21.99
CA GLN A 69 -10.11 -11.46 23.39
C GLN A 69 -8.97 -10.47 23.69
N PHE A 70 -7.77 -10.71 23.16
CA PHE A 70 -6.65 -9.78 23.35
C PHE A 70 -6.99 -8.37 22.84
N PHE A 71 -7.55 -8.23 21.64
CA PHE A 71 -7.89 -6.91 21.10
C PHE A 71 -9.12 -6.29 21.80
N ARG A 72 -10.18 -7.06 22.05
CA ARG A 72 -11.43 -6.55 22.65
C ARG A 72 -11.28 -6.23 24.13
N GLU A 73 -10.66 -7.11 24.89
CA GLU A 73 -10.65 -7.04 26.35
C GLU A 73 -9.35 -6.42 26.87
N ALA A 74 -8.19 -6.91 26.43
CA ALA A 74 -6.91 -6.43 26.95
C ALA A 74 -6.51 -5.05 26.37
N LEU A 75 -6.79 -4.82 25.09
CA LEU A 75 -6.47 -3.56 24.41
C LEU A 75 -7.66 -2.62 24.24
N GLN A 76 -8.88 -3.00 24.66
CA GLN A 76 -10.08 -2.16 24.62
C GLN A 76 -10.37 -1.60 23.21
N PHE A 77 -10.26 -2.45 22.19
CA PHE A 77 -10.79 -2.15 20.86
C PHE A 77 -12.29 -2.45 20.82
N GLU A 78 -13.02 -1.66 20.06
CA GLU A 78 -14.46 -1.80 19.85
C GLU A 78 -14.74 -2.34 18.44
N ILE A 79 -15.94 -2.87 18.19
CA ILE A 79 -16.38 -3.17 16.82
C ILE A 79 -16.53 -1.83 16.11
N ASP A 80 -15.83 -1.65 15.00
CA ASP A 80 -15.96 -0.44 14.20
C ASP A 80 -17.29 -0.47 13.43
N ASP A 81 -17.90 0.69 13.22
CA ASP A 81 -19.16 0.82 12.47
C ASP A 81 -19.07 0.26 11.04
N THR A 82 -17.85 0.10 10.51
CA THR A 82 -17.58 -0.50 9.21
C THR A 82 -17.52 -2.03 9.22
N SER A 83 -17.64 -2.67 10.38
CA SER A 83 -17.64 -4.14 10.50
C SER A 83 -18.90 -4.75 9.89
N PRO A 84 -18.82 -5.93 9.24
CA PRO A 84 -19.99 -6.58 8.65
C PRO A 84 -21.15 -6.78 9.64
N SER A 85 -20.87 -7.15 10.90
CA SER A 85 -21.88 -7.33 11.96
C SER A 85 -22.72 -6.07 12.24
N MET A 86 -22.20 -4.88 11.94
CA MET A 86 -22.91 -3.61 12.13
C MET A 86 -23.90 -3.29 11.00
N SER A 87 -23.86 -4.03 9.88
CA SER A 87 -24.63 -3.70 8.67
C SER A 87 -26.07 -4.24 8.62
N GLY A 88 -26.50 -5.04 9.60
CA GLY A 88 -27.91 -5.46 9.75
C GLY A 88 -28.45 -6.45 8.69
N CYS A 89 -27.66 -6.85 7.70
CA CYS A 89 -28.00 -7.89 6.73
C CYS A 89 -26.86 -8.90 6.60
N CYS A 90 -27.10 -10.16 6.96
CA CYS A 90 -26.17 -11.31 6.90
C CYS A 90 -24.72 -11.10 7.39
N GLY A 91 -24.45 -9.98 8.07
CA GLY A 91 -23.13 -9.62 8.58
C GLY A 91 -22.65 -10.51 9.70
N ASP A 92 -23.57 -11.08 10.47
CA ASP A 92 -23.27 -11.96 11.59
C ASP A 92 -22.61 -13.28 11.14
N ASP A 93 -22.86 -13.71 9.90
CA ASP A 93 -22.28 -14.91 9.31
C ASP A 93 -20.83 -14.72 8.82
N CYS A 94 -20.34 -13.47 8.76
CA CYS A 94 -18.96 -13.22 8.36
C CYS A 94 -17.99 -13.87 9.35
N SER A 95 -16.84 -14.38 8.89
CA SER A 95 -15.88 -15.05 9.78
C SER A 95 -14.95 -14.10 10.55
N TYR A 96 -15.08 -12.79 10.35
CA TYR A 96 -14.22 -11.76 10.89
C TYR A 96 -15.01 -10.55 11.40
N GLU A 97 -14.35 -9.73 12.22
CA GLU A 97 -14.80 -8.42 12.68
C GLU A 97 -13.74 -7.37 12.36
N ILE A 98 -14.18 -6.16 12.04
CA ILE A 98 -13.31 -4.98 11.96
C ILE A 98 -13.39 -4.28 13.31
N LEU A 99 -12.22 -4.14 13.96
CA LEU A 99 -12.09 -3.48 15.24
C LEU A 99 -11.38 -2.15 15.09
N SER A 100 -11.74 -1.17 15.91
CA SER A 100 -11.00 0.09 15.99
C SER A 100 -10.85 0.62 17.41
N ARG A 101 -9.80 1.42 17.60
CA ARG A 101 -9.57 2.20 18.82
C ARG A 101 -9.13 3.60 18.44
N ARG A 102 -9.78 4.61 19.00
CA ARG A 102 -9.42 6.01 18.75
C ARG A 102 -8.03 6.30 19.32
N THR A 103 -7.28 7.11 18.61
CA THR A 103 -6.06 7.71 19.17
C THR A 103 -6.43 8.99 19.90
N LYS A 104 -5.47 9.60 20.60
CA LYS A 104 -5.61 10.94 21.20
C LYS A 104 -6.04 12.03 20.21
N PHE A 105 -5.84 11.84 18.91
CA PHE A 105 -6.26 12.79 17.88
C PHE A 105 -7.72 12.57 17.42
N GLY A 106 -8.32 11.43 17.76
CA GLY A 106 -9.69 11.04 17.40
C GLY A 106 -10.76 11.40 18.42
N GLU A 107 -10.40 12.04 19.54
CA GLU A 107 -11.31 12.45 20.63
C GLU A 107 -11.98 13.83 20.42
N SER A 108 -11.67 14.54 19.33
CA SER A 108 -12.30 15.84 19.08
C SER A 108 -13.77 15.69 18.66
N GLN A 109 -14.65 16.06 19.60
CA GLN A 109 -16.11 16.27 19.54
C GLN A 109 -17.01 15.04 19.68
N HIS A 110 -17.25 14.61 20.93
CA HIS A 110 -18.61 14.39 21.41
C HIS A 110 -18.71 14.98 22.82
N SER A 111 -19.36 16.14 22.90
CA SER A 111 -19.89 16.67 24.15
C SER A 111 -20.76 15.60 24.82
N HIS A 112 -20.54 15.38 26.11
CA HIS A 112 -21.50 14.69 26.97
C HIS A 112 -22.87 15.36 26.83
N SER A 113 -23.83 14.65 26.22
CA SER A 113 -25.25 14.91 26.41
C SER A 113 -25.91 13.54 26.63
N GLY A 114 -26.36 13.34 27.86
CA GLY A 114 -26.98 12.11 28.31
C GLY A 114 -28.24 11.73 27.54
N GLY A 115 -28.61 10.46 27.66
CA GLY A 115 -29.81 9.92 27.05
C GLY A 115 -29.92 8.43 27.32
N HIS A 116 -30.37 8.11 28.52
CA HIS A 116 -30.91 6.80 28.88
C HIS A 116 -32.13 6.50 27.99
N CYS A 117 -32.09 5.43 27.19
CA CYS A 117 -33.29 4.70 26.77
C CYS A 117 -32.97 3.21 26.93
N GLY A 118 -33.65 2.43 27.78
CA GLY A 118 -35.09 2.42 28.05
C GLY A 118 -35.73 1.54 26.99
N GLY A 119 -35.88 0.24 27.30
CA GLY A 119 -36.17 -0.82 26.32
C GLY A 119 -37.59 -0.81 25.73
N CYS A 120 -37.81 -1.77 24.84
CA CYS A 120 -38.91 -2.76 24.91
C CYS A 120 -38.96 -3.56 23.59
N CYS A 121 -38.97 -4.88 23.73
CA CYS A 121 -39.50 -5.81 22.74
C CYS A 121 -41.04 -5.71 22.73
N HIS A 122 -41.65 -5.80 21.54
CA HIS A 122 -42.97 -6.38 21.30
C HIS A 122 -42.92 -7.11 19.96
#